data_AF-A0A3M1HHR0-F1
#
_entry.id   AF-A0A3M1HHR0-F1
#
_cell.length_a   1.000
_cell.length_b   1.000
_cell.length_c   1.000
_cell.angle_alpha   90.00
_cell.angle_beta   90.00
_cell.angle_gamma   90.00
#
_symmetry.space_group_name_H-M   'P 1'
#
loop_
_entity.id
_entity.type
_entity.pdbx_description
1 polymer ?
#
loop_
_entity_poly.entity_id
_entity_poly.type
_entity_poly.pdbx_seq_one_letter_code
_entity_poly.pdbx_strand_id
1 'polypeptide(L)' 'LSEEEKIALMSAHPKLIERPIVIVDGRRAVLARPAEKLAALFGG' A
#
# COMPACT_ATOMS: atom_id res chain seq x y z
N LEU A 1 14.61 -9.94 -12.57
CA LEU A 1 13.15 -9.93 -12.42
C LEU A 1 12.59 -8.78 -13.24
N SER A 2 11.75 -9.09 -14.22
CA SER A 2 10.91 -8.09 -14.90
C SER A 2 9.93 -7.45 -13.91
N GLU A 3 9.29 -6.36 -14.30
CA GLU A 3 8.27 -5.72 -13.46
C GLU A 3 7.11 -6.67 -13.19
N GLU A 4 6.69 -7.45 -14.18
CA GLU A 4 5.65 -8.47 -14.05
C GLU A 4 6.06 -9.56 -13.07
N GLU A 5 7.31 -10.03 -13.13
CA GLU A 5 7.83 -11.01 -12.19
C GLU A 5 7.92 -10.45 -10.76
N LYS A 6 8.29 -9.18 -10.60
CA LYS A 6 8.29 -8.50 -9.29
C LYS A 6 6.87 -8.39 -8.73
N ILE A 7 5.90 -8.00 -9.55
CA ILE A 7 4.48 -7.91 -9.15
C ILE A 7 3.95 -9.28 -8.76
N ALA A 8 4.23 -10.32 -9.56
CA ALA A 8 3.85 -11.69 -9.25
C ALA A 8 4.44 -12.16 -7.91
N LEU A 9 5.71 -11.83 -7.64
CA LEU A 9 6.36 -12.15 -6.38
C LEU A 9 5.74 -11.40 -5.19
N MET A 10 5.47 -10.10 -5.33
CA MET A 10 4.79 -9.30 -4.30
C MET A 10 3.38 -9.82 -3.99
N SER A 11 2.65 -10.25 -5.04
CA SER A 11 1.33 -10.87 -4.91
C SER A 11 1.40 -12.23 -4.20
N ALA A 12 2.38 -13.07 -4.57
CA ALA A 12 2.59 -14.39 -3.98
C ALA A 12 3.13 -14.32 -2.53
N HIS A 13 3.85 -13.26 -2.19
CA HIS A 13 4.42 -13.04 -0.86
C HIS A 13 4.05 -11.66 -0.32
N PRO A 14 2.81 -11.45 0.18
CA PRO A 14 2.31 -10.13 0.60
C PRO A 14 3.14 -9.39 1.64
N LYS A 15 3.99 -10.11 2.41
CA LYS A 15 4.95 -9.52 3.36
C LYS A 15 6.02 -8.64 2.72
N LEU A 16 6.24 -8.78 1.41
CA LEU A 16 7.20 -7.98 0.64
C LEU A 16 6.67 -6.59 0.32
N ILE A 17 5.34 -6.41 0.35
CA ILE A 17 4.70 -5.11 0.10
C ILE A 17 4.72 -4.30 1.40
N GLU A 18 5.09 -3.02 1.33
CA GLU A 18 5.01 -2.12 2.47
C GLU A 18 3.57 -1.84 2.90
N ARG A 19 3.32 -1.83 4.21
CA ARG A 19 1.99 -1.66 4.82
C ARG A 19 2.05 -0.65 5.95
N PRO A 20 0.94 0.04 6.27
CA PRO A 20 -0.39 -0.08 5.65
C PRO A 20 -0.53 0.70 4.33
N ILE A 21 -1.36 0.18 3.42
CA ILE A 21 -1.77 0.87 2.19
C ILE A 21 -3.26 1.22 2.33
N VAL A 22 -3.62 2.46 2.05
CA VAL A 22 -5.00 2.97 2.13
C VAL A 22 -5.48 3.35 0.74
N ILE A 23 -6.72 2.99 0.40
CA ILE A 23 -7.39 3.47 -0.80
C ILE A 23 -8.23 4.69 -0.44
N VAL A 24 -7.88 5.85 -1.00
CA VAL A 24 -8.63 7.10 -0.85
C VAL A 24 -9.43 7.41 -2.12
N ASP A 25 -10.61 7.99 -1.96
CA ASP A 25 -11.55 8.36 -3.04
C ASP A 25 -11.89 7.22 -4.02
N GLY A 26 -11.75 5.97 -3.56
CA GLY A 26 -11.95 4.75 -4.36
C GLY A 26 -10.97 4.55 -5.52
N ARG A 27 -9.90 5.35 -5.63
CA ARG A 27 -9.04 5.37 -6.84
C ARG A 27 -7.54 5.52 -6.57
N ARG A 28 -7.13 6.06 -5.43
CA ARG A 28 -5.71 6.34 -5.14
C ARG A 28 -5.22 5.47 -4.00
N ALA A 29 -4.10 4.77 -4.19
CA ALA A 29 -3.42 4.03 -3.13
C ALA A 29 -2.35 4.91 -2.46
N VAL A 30 -2.36 4.98 -1.14
CA VAL A 30 -1.42 5.76 -0.34
C VAL A 30 -0.70 4.85 0.64
N LEU A 31 0.64 4.93 0.69
CA LEU A 31 1.43 4.26 1.73
C LEU A 31 1.31 5.05 3.04
N ALA A 32 0.50 4.54 3.96
CA ALA A 32 0.23 5.16 5.25
C ALA A 32 1.20 4.66 6.33
N ARG A 33 2.50 4.62 5.99
CA ARG A 33 3.57 4.26 6.93
C ARG A 33 4.26 5.52 7.46
N PRO A 34 4.43 5.68 8.80
CA PRO A 34 3.95 4.80 9.86
C PRO A 34 2.43 4.97 10.13
N ALA A 35 1.83 4.08 10.92
CA ALA A 35 0.37 3.97 11.07
C ALA A 35 -0.31 5.26 11.58
N GLU A 36 0.42 6.14 12.25
CA GLU A 36 -0.05 7.46 12.71
C GLU A 36 -0.47 8.35 11.54
N LYS A 37 0.09 8.14 10.33
CA LYS A 37 -0.33 8.87 9.12
C LYS A 37 -1.77 8.57 8.72
N LEU A 38 -2.39 7.50 9.20
CA LEU A 38 -3.79 7.19 8.93
C LEU A 38 -4.71 8.33 9.41
N ALA A 39 -4.43 8.94 10.56
CA ALA A 39 -5.26 10.02 11.12
C ALA A 39 -5.36 11.22 10.16
N ALA A 40 -4.27 11.56 9.46
CA ALA A 40 -4.27 12.64 8.48
C ALA A 40 -5.07 12.33 7.20
N LEU A 41 -5.37 11.05 6.92
CA LEU A 41 -6.16 10.64 5.76
C LEU A 41 -7.67 10.58 6.03
N PHE A 42 -8.08 10.50 7.30
CA PHE A 42 -9.48 10.31 7.70
C PHE A 42 -10.02 11.40 8.65
N GLY A 43 -9.17 12.30 9.15
CA GLY A 43 -9.57 13.40 10.03
C GLY A 43 -10.24 14.53 9.26
N GLY A 44 -11.57 14.51 9.25
CA GLY A 44 -12.43 15.68 9.00
C GLY A 44 -12.97 16.25 10.30
#